data_AF-A0A957TYU4-F1
#
_entry.id   AF-A0A957TYU4-F1
#
_cell.length_a   1.000
_cell.length_b   1.000
_cell.length_c   1.000
_cell.angle_alpha   90.00
_cell.angle_beta   90.00
_cell.angle_gamma   90.00
#
_symmetry.space_group_name_H-M   'P 1'
#
loop_
_entity.id
_entity.type
_entity.pdbx_description
1 polymer ?
#
loop_
_entity_poly.entity_id
_entity_poly.type
_entity_poly.pdbx_seq_one_letter_code
_entity_poly.pdbx_strand_id
1 'polypeptide(L)'
;MSDWPTDRAPTQWRQRIVAVALALLLFLGMAAALRQVAVSIPGSPLYGIKTASERTQGMLMSAGGEGARWHAEQTVRRLHELSQLTAQTTAQAPTAALVTSLTHEIESHTQQALAGSTQFSSAEQQVFLEQWYEQLAAVEKEALRTNRANRTTVDLMQQVSAQILSA
;
A
#
# COMPACT_ATOMS: atom_id res chain seq x y z
N MET A 1 70.29 -3.58 -19.72
CA MET A 1 69.10 -2.81 -20.12
C MET A 1 67.90 -3.71 -19.93
N SER A 2 67.11 -3.51 -18.86
CA SER A 2 65.84 -4.24 -18.67
C SER A 2 64.70 -3.27 -18.98
N ASP A 3 64.01 -3.51 -20.08
CA ASP A 3 62.74 -2.87 -20.38
C ASP A 3 61.65 -3.51 -19.51
N TRP A 4 61.11 -2.73 -18.57
CA TRP A 4 59.90 -3.12 -17.84
C TRP A 4 58.67 -2.75 -18.70
N PRO A 5 57.72 -3.68 -18.95
CA PRO A 5 56.46 -3.33 -19.56
C PRO A 5 55.67 -2.48 -18.56
N THR A 6 55.41 -1.23 -18.91
CA THR A 6 54.44 -0.40 -18.21
C THR A 6 53.05 -0.87 -18.63
N ASP A 7 52.55 -1.90 -17.92
CA ASP A 7 51.17 -2.34 -18.02
C ASP A 7 50.24 -1.16 -17.70
N ARG A 8 49.75 -0.50 -18.74
CA ARG A 8 48.64 0.42 -18.64
C ARG A 8 47.43 -0.42 -18.25
N ALA A 9 47.15 -0.49 -16.95
CA ALA A 9 45.93 -1.10 -16.43
C ALA A 9 44.75 -0.58 -17.27
N PRO A 10 43.96 -1.45 -17.95
CA PRO A 10 43.14 -1.01 -19.07
C PRO A 10 42.03 -0.10 -18.57
N THR A 11 42.03 1.17 -18.97
CA THR A 11 41.02 2.19 -18.65
C THR A 11 39.56 1.69 -18.77
N GLN A 12 39.35 0.65 -19.56
CA GLN A 12 38.09 -0.06 -19.74
C GLN A 12 37.52 -0.70 -18.46
N TRP A 13 38.34 -1.23 -17.53
CA TRP A 13 37.78 -1.83 -16.29
C TRP A 13 37.27 -0.76 -15.33
N ARG A 14 37.95 0.39 -15.27
CA ARG A 14 37.50 1.56 -14.52
C ARG A 14 36.19 2.14 -15.09
N GLN A 15 36.07 2.23 -16.41
CA GLN A 15 34.84 2.65 -17.08
C GLN A 15 33.67 1.69 -16.80
N ARG A 16 33.92 0.37 -16.80
CA ARG A 16 32.91 -0.64 -16.45
C ARG A 16 32.45 -0.50 -14.99
N ILE A 17 33.38 -0.29 -14.05
CA ILE A 17 33.03 -0.07 -12.64
C ILE A 17 32.20 1.20 -12.48
N VAL A 18 32.58 2.30 -13.14
CA VAL A 18 31.82 3.56 -13.08
C VAL A 18 30.42 3.39 -13.69
N ALA A 19 30.29 2.68 -14.82
CA ALA A 19 29.00 2.41 -15.44
C ALA A 19 28.10 1.55 -14.53
N VAL A 20 28.65 0.51 -13.90
CA VAL A 20 27.91 -0.34 -12.94
C VAL A 20 27.51 0.48 -11.71
N ALA A 21 28.41 1.30 -11.17
CA ALA A 21 28.10 2.16 -10.03
C ALA A 21 27.00 3.17 -10.34
N LEU A 22 27.02 3.79 -11.53
CA LEU A 22 25.96 4.68 -12.00
C LEU A 22 24.63 3.94 -12.18
N ALA A 23 24.64 2.74 -12.77
CA ALA A 23 23.43 1.92 -12.91
C ALA A 23 22.84 1.54 -11.54
N LEU A 24 23.68 1.16 -10.58
CA LEU A 24 23.25 0.88 -9.22
C LEU A 24 22.67 2.13 -8.53
N LEU A 25 23.31 3.29 -8.66
CA LEU A 25 22.79 4.55 -8.11
C LEU A 25 21.43 4.92 -8.72
N LEU A 26 21.27 4.76 -10.03
CA LEU A 26 20.00 4.98 -10.71
C LEU A 26 18.92 4.01 -10.22
N PHE A 27 19.29 2.73 -10.07
CA PHE A 27 18.37 1.71 -9.55
C PHE A 27 17.95 2.01 -8.10
N LEU A 28 18.88 2.38 -7.22
CA LEU A 28 18.57 2.78 -5.84
C LEU A 28 17.70 4.04 -5.82
N GLY A 29 18.00 5.04 -6.66
CA GLY A 29 17.21 6.25 -6.79
C GLY A 29 15.76 5.95 -7.22
N MET A 30 15.60 5.07 -8.21
CA MET A 30 14.29 4.60 -8.66
C MET A 30 13.54 3.85 -7.56
N ALA A 31 14.20 2.92 -6.87
CA ALA A 31 13.60 2.17 -5.77
C ALA A 31 13.14 3.10 -4.62
N ALA A 32 13.96 4.11 -4.29
CA ALA A 32 13.59 5.12 -3.31
C ALA A 32 12.37 5.95 -3.74
N ALA A 33 12.31 6.36 -5.01
CA ALA A 33 11.18 7.09 -5.57
C ALA A 33 9.89 6.25 -5.54
N LEU A 34 9.96 4.98 -5.93
CA LEU A 34 8.81 4.05 -5.87
C LEU A 34 8.31 3.84 -4.44
N ARG A 35 9.23 3.78 -3.47
CA ARG A 35 8.85 3.69 -2.05
C ARG A 35 8.06 4.92 -1.58
N GLN A 36 8.44 6.12 -2.03
CA GLN A 36 7.71 7.34 -1.71
C GLN A 36 6.31 7.36 -2.33
N VAL A 37 6.15 6.82 -3.54
CA VAL A 37 4.82 6.63 -4.15
C VAL A 37 3.99 5.67 -3.30
N ALA A 38 4.55 4.54 -2.86
CA ALA A 38 3.82 3.54 -2.07
C ALA A 38 3.32 4.06 -0.70
N VAL A 39 4.14 4.87 -0.02
CA VAL A 39 3.81 5.46 1.30
C VAL A 39 2.98 6.75 1.16
N SER A 40 2.76 7.23 -0.06
CA SER A 40 1.96 8.42 -0.30
C SER A 40 0.52 8.25 0.23
N ILE A 41 0.05 9.30 0.90
CA ILE A 41 -1.30 9.41 1.48
C ILE A 41 -2.14 10.42 0.68
N PRO A 42 -3.47 10.41 0.78
CA PRO A 42 -4.31 11.38 0.10
C PRO A 42 -3.89 12.83 0.40
N GLY A 43 -3.90 13.67 -0.64
CA GLY A 43 -3.42 15.05 -0.57
C GLY A 43 -1.91 15.22 -0.85
N SER A 44 -1.14 14.15 -0.91
CA SER A 44 0.26 14.22 -1.35
C SER A 44 0.39 14.23 -2.89
N PRO A 45 1.45 14.86 -3.46
CA PRO A 45 1.61 14.95 -4.92
C PRO A 45 1.68 13.61 -5.66
N LEU A 46 2.20 12.57 -4.98
CA LEU A 46 2.40 11.25 -5.56
C LEU A 46 1.18 10.33 -5.43
N TYR A 47 0.14 10.76 -4.71
CA TYR A 47 -1.04 9.93 -4.45
C TYR A 47 -1.83 9.60 -5.73
N GLY A 48 -1.88 10.52 -6.69
CA GLY A 48 -2.48 10.26 -8.01
C GLY A 48 -1.78 9.13 -8.76
N ILE A 49 -0.45 9.05 -8.65
CA ILE A 49 0.34 7.99 -9.28
C ILE A 49 0.09 6.65 -8.58
N LYS A 50 0.06 6.66 -7.24
CA LYS A 50 -0.27 5.48 -6.43
C LYS A 50 -1.62 4.90 -6.84
N THR A 51 -2.68 5.72 -6.78
CA THR A 51 -4.05 5.27 -7.13
C THR A 51 -4.17 4.80 -8.57
N ALA A 52 -3.49 5.44 -9.52
CA ALA A 52 -3.46 4.96 -10.91
C ALA A 52 -2.82 3.57 -11.02
N SER A 53 -1.67 3.35 -10.36
CA SER A 53 -1.01 2.04 -10.35
C SER A 53 -1.84 0.95 -9.66
N GLU A 54 -2.50 1.30 -8.55
CA GLU A 54 -3.37 0.39 -7.80
C GLU A 54 -4.60 -0.01 -8.63
N ARG A 55 -5.18 0.89 -9.42
CA ARG A 55 -6.28 0.56 -10.35
C ARG A 55 -5.83 -0.45 -11.40
N THR A 56 -4.66 -0.27 -12.01
CA THR A 56 -4.12 -1.23 -12.97
C THR A 56 -3.87 -2.60 -12.32
N GLN A 57 -3.29 -2.60 -11.12
CA GLN A 57 -3.10 -3.84 -10.36
C GLN A 57 -4.43 -4.51 -10.03
N GLY A 58 -5.44 -3.75 -9.59
CA GLY A 58 -6.76 -4.27 -9.27
C GLY A 58 -7.44 -4.92 -10.46
N MET A 59 -7.37 -4.31 -11.64
CA MET A 59 -7.89 -4.93 -12.87
C MET A 59 -7.22 -6.28 -13.17
N LEU A 60 -5.90 -6.38 -12.98
CA LEU A 60 -5.16 -7.62 -13.18
C LEU A 60 -5.51 -8.69 -12.14
N MET A 61 -5.62 -8.31 -10.86
CA MET A 61 -5.98 -9.24 -9.78
C MET A 61 -7.40 -9.77 -9.96
N SER A 62 -8.36 -8.91 -10.30
CA SER A 62 -9.74 -9.32 -10.59
C SER A 62 -9.82 -10.24 -11.81
N ALA A 63 -9.06 -9.97 -12.88
CA ALA A 63 -8.98 -10.87 -14.03
C ALA A 63 -8.36 -12.23 -13.69
N GLY A 64 -7.47 -12.28 -12.70
CA GLY A 64 -6.83 -13.50 -12.20
C GLY A 64 -7.63 -14.27 -11.13
N GLY A 65 -8.84 -13.83 -10.77
CA GLY A 65 -9.65 -14.45 -9.71
C GLY A 65 -9.28 -14.04 -8.28
N GLU A 66 -8.33 -13.12 -8.12
CA GLU A 66 -7.85 -12.60 -6.82
C GLU A 66 -8.53 -11.28 -6.41
N GLY A 67 -9.64 -10.93 -7.08
CA GLY A 67 -10.34 -9.66 -6.86
C GLY A 67 -10.79 -9.46 -5.42
N ALA A 68 -11.41 -10.47 -4.81
CA ALA A 68 -11.88 -10.37 -3.42
C ALA A 68 -10.74 -10.08 -2.43
N ARG A 69 -9.60 -10.77 -2.60
CA ARG A 69 -8.39 -10.55 -1.79
C ARG A 69 -7.80 -9.17 -2.02
N TRP A 70 -7.71 -8.73 -3.28
CA TRP A 70 -7.24 -7.39 -3.60
C TRP A 70 -8.10 -6.30 -2.94
N HIS A 71 -9.43 -6.42 -3.02
CA HIS A 71 -10.33 -5.47 -2.38
C HIS A 71 -10.20 -5.47 -0.85
N ALA A 72 -10.06 -6.64 -0.21
CA ALA A 72 -9.82 -6.74 1.23
C ALA A 72 -8.51 -6.05 1.64
N GLU A 73 -7.43 -6.24 0.89
CA GLU A 73 -6.16 -5.54 1.12
C GLU A 73 -6.31 -4.02 0.95
N GLN A 74 -7.07 -3.56 -0.05
CA GLN A 74 -7.32 -2.13 -0.23
C GLN A 74 -8.11 -1.55 0.95
N THR A 75 -9.11 -2.24 1.49
CA THR A 75 -9.82 -1.82 2.72
C THR A 75 -8.83 -1.59 3.86
N VAL A 76 -7.94 -2.56 4.13
CA VAL A 76 -6.92 -2.47 5.18
C VAL A 76 -5.98 -1.28 4.94
N ARG A 77 -5.51 -1.10 3.69
CA ARG A 77 -4.63 0.02 3.32
C ARG A 77 -5.31 1.38 3.51
N ARG A 78 -6.55 1.53 3.06
CA ARG A 78 -7.30 2.79 3.18
C ARG A 78 -7.64 3.12 4.64
N LEU A 79 -7.89 2.13 5.48
CA LEU A 79 -8.00 2.33 6.93
C LEU A 79 -6.69 2.84 7.55
N HIS A 80 -5.54 2.32 7.12
CA HIS A 80 -4.23 2.81 7.56
C HIS A 80 -3.92 4.21 7.01
N GLU A 81 -4.36 4.55 5.80
CA GLU A 81 -4.26 5.90 5.28
C GLU A 81 -5.14 6.87 6.06
N LEU A 82 -6.37 6.47 6.41
CA LEU A 82 -7.28 7.27 7.21
C LEU A 82 -6.73 7.54 8.62
N SER A 83 -6.13 6.55 9.27
CA SER A 83 -5.50 6.73 10.59
C SER A 83 -4.30 7.67 10.53
N GLN A 84 -3.49 7.59 9.46
CA GLN A 84 -2.38 8.52 9.25
C GLN A 84 -2.85 9.94 8.96
N LEU A 85 -3.89 10.08 8.13
CA LEU A 85 -4.48 11.35 7.76
C LEU A 85 -5.03 12.06 9.01
N THR A 86 -5.81 11.36 9.83
CA THR A 86 -6.40 11.92 11.06
C THR A 86 -5.39 12.19 12.18
N ALA A 87 -4.21 11.56 12.16
CA ALA A 87 -3.11 11.82 13.08
C ALA A 87 -2.34 13.13 12.78
N GLN A 88 -2.50 13.72 11.59
CA GLN A 88 -1.82 14.97 11.22
C GLN A 88 -2.35 16.13 12.07
N THR A 89 -1.54 16.59 13.01
CA THR A 89 -1.95 17.46 14.12
C THR A 89 -1.55 18.92 13.96
N THR A 90 -0.96 19.36 12.84
CA THR A 90 -0.52 20.76 12.73
C THR A 90 -0.54 21.32 11.30
N ALA A 91 -1.09 22.53 11.17
CA ALA A 91 -1.15 23.46 10.03
C ALA A 91 -1.90 23.04 8.74
N GLN A 92 -2.01 21.75 8.43
CA GLN A 92 -2.80 21.23 7.30
C GLN A 92 -3.71 20.13 7.82
N ALA A 93 -4.72 20.51 8.60
CA ALA A 93 -5.79 19.59 8.95
C ALA A 93 -6.33 18.97 7.65
N PRO A 94 -6.48 17.64 7.57
CA PRO A 94 -7.02 17.02 6.37
C PRO A 94 -8.37 17.64 6.05
N THR A 95 -8.58 17.97 4.78
CA THR A 95 -9.89 18.50 4.38
C THR A 95 -10.95 17.42 4.64
N ALA A 96 -12.13 17.84 5.11
CA ALA A 96 -13.24 16.92 5.32
C ALA A 96 -13.54 16.09 4.05
N ALA A 97 -13.31 16.67 2.87
CA ALA A 97 -13.42 15.98 1.59
C ALA A 97 -12.47 14.77 1.44
N LEU A 98 -11.22 14.86 1.91
CA LEU A 98 -10.27 13.73 1.85
C LEU A 98 -10.70 12.59 2.78
N VAL A 99 -11.16 12.93 3.99
CA VAL A 99 -11.70 11.96 4.94
C VAL A 99 -12.92 11.26 4.35
N THR A 100 -13.88 12.03 3.80
CA THR A 100 -15.07 11.46 3.15
C THR A 100 -14.72 10.58 1.95
N SER A 101 -13.78 10.99 1.11
CA SER A 101 -13.32 10.18 -0.03
C SER A 101 -12.76 8.84 0.42
N LEU A 102 -11.87 8.85 1.43
CA LEU A 102 -11.31 7.62 1.98
C LEU A 102 -12.38 6.72 2.60
N THR A 103 -13.33 7.28 3.35
CA THR A 103 -14.44 6.52 3.92
C THR A 103 -15.25 5.82 2.82
N HIS A 104 -15.56 6.53 1.74
CA HIS A 104 -16.29 5.96 0.60
C HIS A 104 -15.46 4.86 -0.11
N GLU A 105 -14.15 5.04 -0.24
CA GLU A 105 -13.26 4.00 -0.78
C GLU A 105 -13.25 2.75 0.11
N ILE A 106 -13.14 2.92 1.43
CA ILE A 106 -13.19 1.82 2.42
C ILE A 106 -14.48 1.02 2.26
N GLU A 107 -15.63 1.71 2.22
CA GLU A 107 -16.93 1.06 2.05
C GLU A 107 -17.02 0.32 0.70
N SER A 108 -16.61 0.97 -0.38
CA SER A 108 -16.64 0.38 -1.72
C SER A 108 -15.75 -0.86 -1.84
N HIS A 109 -14.54 -0.83 -1.28
CA HIS A 109 -13.65 -2.00 -1.25
C HIS A 109 -14.20 -3.11 -0.36
N THR A 110 -14.79 -2.76 0.78
CA THR A 110 -15.40 -3.75 1.69
C THR A 110 -16.55 -4.49 1.00
N GLN A 111 -17.46 -3.76 0.35
CA GLN A 111 -18.57 -4.36 -0.39
C GLN A 111 -18.09 -5.26 -1.53
N GLN A 112 -17.06 -4.83 -2.29
CA GLN A 112 -16.51 -5.64 -3.38
C GLN A 112 -15.76 -6.88 -2.89
N ALA A 113 -15.06 -6.79 -1.77
CA ALA A 113 -14.40 -7.93 -1.14
C ALA A 113 -15.43 -8.98 -0.66
N LEU A 114 -16.49 -8.53 0.03
CA LEU A 114 -17.56 -9.40 0.50
C LEU A 114 -18.31 -10.04 -0.68
N ALA A 115 -18.70 -9.25 -1.68
CA ALA A 115 -19.36 -9.76 -2.88
C ALA A 115 -18.48 -10.78 -3.63
N GLY A 116 -17.18 -10.48 -3.80
CA GLY A 116 -16.22 -11.39 -4.41
C GLY A 116 -16.03 -12.68 -3.61
N SER A 117 -16.06 -12.61 -2.27
CA SER A 117 -15.90 -13.78 -1.40
C SER A 117 -17.01 -14.83 -1.57
N THR A 118 -18.20 -14.43 -2.05
CA THR A 118 -19.31 -15.35 -2.32
C THR A 118 -19.03 -16.33 -3.46
N GLN A 119 -17.98 -16.06 -4.26
CA GLN A 119 -17.52 -16.96 -5.33
C GLN A 119 -16.62 -18.08 -4.82
N PHE A 120 -16.14 -18.00 -3.57
CA PHE A 120 -15.35 -19.05 -2.94
C PHE A 120 -16.22 -20.21 -2.47
N SER A 121 -15.62 -21.38 -2.25
CA SER A 121 -16.31 -22.43 -1.48
C SER A 121 -16.53 -21.98 -0.03
N SER A 122 -17.51 -22.56 0.66
CA SER A 122 -17.81 -22.14 2.05
C SER A 122 -16.61 -22.25 3.00
N ALA A 123 -15.75 -23.26 2.81
CA ALA A 123 -14.54 -23.41 3.60
C ALA A 123 -13.49 -22.33 3.28
N GLU A 124 -13.27 -22.03 1.99
CA GLU A 124 -12.33 -20.98 1.57
C GLU A 124 -12.84 -19.58 1.96
N GLN A 125 -14.14 -19.36 1.89
CA GLN A 125 -14.77 -18.11 2.32
C GLN A 125 -14.55 -17.87 3.82
N GLN A 126 -14.75 -18.89 4.67
CA GLN A 126 -14.50 -18.77 6.11
C GLN A 126 -13.04 -18.43 6.41
N VAL A 127 -12.09 -19.14 5.79
CA VAL A 127 -10.66 -18.87 5.95
C VAL A 127 -10.31 -17.45 5.49
N PHE A 128 -10.86 -17.01 4.35
CA PHE A 128 -10.65 -15.66 3.84
C PHE A 128 -11.18 -14.58 4.81
N LEU A 129 -12.42 -14.73 5.29
CA LEU A 129 -13.04 -13.76 6.21
C LEU A 129 -12.32 -13.72 7.56
N GLU A 130 -11.90 -14.87 8.08
CA GLU A 130 -11.12 -14.95 9.32
C GLU A 130 -9.77 -14.23 9.17
N GLN A 131 -9.02 -14.52 8.11
CA GLN A 131 -7.74 -13.83 7.84
C GLN A 131 -7.92 -12.32 7.67
N TRP A 132 -8.99 -11.90 7.00
CA TRP A 132 -9.26 -10.49 6.80
C TRP A 132 -9.64 -9.80 8.13
N TYR A 133 -10.43 -10.46 8.96
CA TYR A 133 -10.76 -9.98 10.31
C TYR A 133 -9.51 -9.80 11.17
N GLU A 134 -8.59 -10.78 11.17
CA GLU A 134 -7.31 -10.68 11.89
C GLU A 134 -6.47 -9.48 11.44
N GLN A 135 -6.42 -9.22 10.13
CA GLN A 135 -5.70 -8.07 9.59
C GLN A 135 -6.34 -6.75 10.05
N LEU A 136 -7.67 -6.65 10.05
CA LEU A 136 -8.37 -5.45 10.52
C LEU A 136 -8.14 -5.21 12.01
N ALA A 137 -8.20 -6.26 12.82
CA ALA A 137 -7.90 -6.18 14.25
C ALA A 137 -6.45 -5.72 14.51
N ALA A 138 -5.50 -6.11 13.66
CA ALA A 138 -4.12 -5.63 13.74
C ALA A 138 -4.01 -4.12 13.45
N VAL A 139 -4.75 -3.60 12.47
CA VAL A 139 -4.78 -2.15 12.19
C VAL A 139 -5.43 -1.37 13.33
N GLU A 140 -6.55 -1.86 13.88
CA GLU A 140 -7.21 -1.24 15.03
C GLU A 140 -6.27 -1.16 16.23
N LYS A 141 -5.61 -2.26 16.56
CA LYS A 141 -4.63 -2.33 17.65
C LYS A 141 -3.50 -1.32 17.47
N GLU A 142 -3.00 -1.14 16.26
CA GLU A 142 -1.94 -0.18 15.97
C GLU A 142 -2.42 1.28 16.04
N ALA A 143 -3.62 1.54 15.54
CA ALA A 143 -4.24 2.87 15.62
C ALA A 143 -4.49 3.30 17.08
N LEU A 144 -4.95 2.36 17.91
CA LEU A 144 -5.15 2.57 19.35
C LEU A 144 -3.82 2.81 20.09
N ARG A 145 -2.80 1.99 19.82
CA ARG A 145 -1.47 2.14 20.44
C ARG A 145 -0.83 3.49 20.19
N THR A 146 -0.98 4.00 18.98
CA THR A 146 -0.30 5.23 18.56
C THR A 146 -1.05 6.50 18.98
N ASN A 147 -2.20 6.37 19.66
CA ASN A 147 -3.15 7.47 19.94
C ASN A 147 -3.49 8.28 18.67
N ARG A 148 -3.41 7.61 17.51
CA ARG A 148 -3.73 8.15 16.18
C ARG A 148 -5.16 7.83 15.76
N ALA A 149 -5.80 6.91 16.48
CA ALA A 149 -7.21 6.59 16.32
C ALA A 149 -8.09 7.78 16.71
N ASN A 150 -8.53 8.55 15.72
CA ASN A 150 -9.71 9.39 15.87
C ASN A 150 -10.96 8.49 15.93
N ARG A 151 -12.04 8.94 16.59
CA ARG A 151 -13.31 8.20 16.73
C ARG A 151 -13.81 7.65 15.40
N THR A 152 -13.78 8.47 14.34
CA THR A 152 -14.18 8.09 12.99
C THR A 152 -13.47 6.84 12.46
N THR A 153 -12.17 6.70 12.73
CA THR A 153 -11.38 5.55 12.29
C THR A 153 -11.79 4.28 13.04
N VAL A 154 -12.00 4.39 14.35
CA VAL A 154 -12.45 3.26 15.19
C VAL A 154 -13.86 2.83 14.80
N ASP A 155 -14.77 3.78 14.61
CA ASP A 155 -16.16 3.52 14.23
C ASP A 155 -16.22 2.78 12.87
N LEU A 156 -15.40 3.18 11.90
CA LEU A 156 -15.32 2.50 10.60
C LEU A 156 -14.72 1.09 10.70
N MET A 157 -13.69 0.88 11.52
CA MET A 157 -13.12 -0.46 11.73
C MET A 157 -14.16 -1.39 12.36
N GLN A 158 -14.93 -0.91 13.33
CA GLN A 158 -16.01 -1.66 13.95
C GLN A 158 -17.13 -1.96 12.95
N GLN A 159 -17.50 -1.01 12.11
CA GLN A 159 -18.50 -1.20 11.06
C GLN A 159 -18.07 -2.27 10.04
N VAL A 160 -16.83 -2.20 9.54
CA VAL A 160 -16.30 -3.20 8.60
C VAL A 160 -16.24 -4.59 9.26
N SER A 161 -15.77 -4.66 10.51
CA SER A 161 -15.71 -5.91 11.26
C SER A 161 -17.09 -6.51 11.48
N ALA A 162 -18.09 -5.69 11.80
CA ALA A 162 -19.48 -6.15 11.94
C ALA A 162 -20.05 -6.67 10.61
N GLN A 163 -19.73 -6.03 9.48
CA GLN A 163 -20.14 -6.51 8.16
C GLN A 163 -19.54 -7.88 7.84
N ILE A 164 -18.24 -8.08 8.13
CA ILE A 164 -17.57 -9.38 7.94
C ILE A 164 -18.21 -10.48 8.78
N LEU A 165 -18.54 -10.20 10.04
CA LEU A 165 -19.18 -11.17 10.93
C LEU A 165 -20.63 -11.51 10.53
N SER A 166 -21.25 -10.69 9.69
CA SER A 166 -22.63 -10.87 9.22
C SER A 166 -22.74 -11.51 7.82
N ALA A 167 -21.61 -11.70 7.13
CA ALA A 167 -21.53 -12.22 5.77
C ALA A 167 -21.43 -13.74 5.74
#